data_AF-A0A2P8VEJ2-F1
#
_entry.id   AF-A0A2P8VEJ2-F1
#
_cell.length_a   1.000
_cell.length_b   1.000
_cell.length_c   1.000
_cell.angle_alpha   90.00
_cell.angle_beta   90.00
_cell.angle_gamma   90.00
#
_symmetry.space_group_name_H-M   'P 1'
#
loop_
_entity.id
_entity.type
_entity.pdbx_description
1 polymer ?
#
loop_
_entity_poly.entity_id
_entity_poly.type
_entity_poly.pdbx_seq_one_letter_code
_entity_poly.pdbx_strand_id
1 'polypeptide(L)' 'MSSNDLFQRQLSTHYSRTHHEAYQFAKEMSGESYSVADMYAFQNQLLDMSNAGWASSQYTQFKFGIRKAIIDAIN' A
#
# COMPACT_ATOMS: atom_id res chain seq x y z
N MET A 1 -18.61 -3.47 -6.97
CA MET A 1 -18.47 -2.87 -5.63
C MET A 1 -18.46 -1.37 -5.80
N SER A 2 -19.27 -0.66 -5.01
CA SER A 2 -19.58 0.77 -5.19
C SER A 2 -18.34 1.63 -5.41
N SER A 3 -18.39 2.44 -6.47
CA SER A 3 -17.42 3.44 -6.90
C SER A 3 -17.26 4.64 -5.94
N ASN A 4 -17.90 4.63 -4.76
CA ASN A 4 -17.91 5.74 -3.78
C ASN A 4 -17.03 5.55 -2.54
N ASP A 5 -16.25 4.47 -2.43
CA ASP A 5 -15.35 4.30 -1.29
C ASP A 5 -14.07 5.15 -1.47
N LEU A 6 -14.19 6.42 -1.09
CA LEU A 6 -13.10 7.40 -1.19
C LEU A 6 -11.86 6.96 -0.43
N PHE A 7 -12.02 6.31 0.72
CA PHE A 7 -10.90 5.86 1.53
C PHE A 7 -10.19 4.66 0.90
N GLN A 8 -10.94 3.67 0.37
CA GLN A 8 -10.33 2.60 -0.44
C GLN A 8 -9.54 3.18 -1.61
N ARG A 9 -10.12 4.17 -2.30
CA ARG A 9 -9.47 4.80 -3.46
C ARG A 9 -8.17 5.50 -3.05
N GLN A 10 -8.18 6.25 -1.95
CA GLN A 10 -6.99 6.90 -1.41
C GLN A 10 -5.91 5.87 -1.04
N LEU A 11 -6.28 4.78 -0.35
CA LEU A 11 -5.36 3.70 0.01
C LEU A 11 -4.77 3.04 -1.24
N SER A 12 -5.59 2.72 -2.24
CA SER A 12 -5.13 2.13 -3.50
C SER A 12 -4.20 3.08 -4.27
N THR A 13 -4.55 4.37 -4.36
CA THR A 13 -3.70 5.38 -5.01
C THR A 13 -2.38 5.54 -4.28
N HIS A 14 -2.39 5.58 -2.94
CA HIS A 14 -1.17 5.68 -2.15
C HIS A 14 -0.29 4.45 -2.32
N TYR A 15 -0.86 3.25 -2.27
CA TYR A 15 -0.16 1.98 -2.50
C TYR A 15 0.50 1.93 -3.88
N SER A 16 -0.25 2.30 -4.94
CA SER A 16 0.31 2.36 -6.31
C SER A 16 1.44 3.39 -6.41
N ARG A 17 1.30 4.54 -5.75
CA ARG A 17 2.35 5.58 -5.72
C ARG A 17 3.62 5.07 -5.05
N THR A 18 3.55 4.51 -3.85
CA THR A 18 4.73 4.00 -3.12
C THR A 18 5.42 2.86 -3.87
N HIS A 19 4.63 2.01 -4.54
CA HIS A 19 5.19 0.92 -5.37
C HIS A 19 5.91 1.47 -6.62
N HIS A 20 5.40 2.55 -7.21
CA HIS A 20 6.07 3.23 -8.31
C HIS A 20 7.36 3.92 -7.84
N GLU A 21 7.33 4.63 -6.71
CA GLU A 21 8.48 5.31 -6.12
C GLU A 21 9.61 4.33 -5.79
N ALA A 22 9.31 3.18 -5.16
CA ALA A 22 10.29 2.14 -4.88
C ALA A 22 10.89 1.53 -6.15
N TYR A 23 10.07 1.32 -7.18
CA TYR A 23 10.55 0.82 -8.48
C TYR A 23 11.45 1.83 -9.19
N GLN A 24 11.07 3.11 -9.22
CA GLN A 24 11.88 4.16 -9.84
C GLN A 24 13.20 4.33 -9.11
N PHE A 25 13.19 4.33 -7.78
CA PHE A 25 14.42 4.35 -6.98
C PHE A 25 15.36 3.20 -7.39
N ALA A 26 14.85 1.96 -7.41
CA ALA A 26 15.66 0.80 -7.80
C ALA A 26 16.20 0.90 -9.24
N LYS A 27 15.41 1.50 -10.15
CA LYS A 27 15.81 1.72 -11.54
C LYS A 27 16.89 2.79 -11.67
N GLU A 28 16.73 3.93 -10.99
CA GLU A 28 17.68 5.05 -11.00
C GLU A 28 19.02 4.65 -10.39
N MET A 29 19.00 3.81 -9.37
CA MET A 29 20.22 3.27 -8.78
C MET A 29 20.91 2.22 -9.65
N SER A 30 20.22 1.62 -10.63
CA SER A 30 20.80 0.53 -11.42
C SER A 30 21.98 1.01 -12.28
N GLY A 31 23.18 0.51 -11.97
CA GLY A 31 24.41 0.84 -12.69
C GLY A 31 25.34 1.84 -11.99
N GLU A 32 24.94 2.39 -10.84
CA GLU A 32 25.78 3.28 -10.03
C GLU A 32 26.35 2.60 -8.78
N SER A 33 27.41 3.18 -8.21
CA SER A 33 27.95 2.75 -6.92
C SER A 33 27.08 3.33 -5.81
N TYR A 34 26.45 2.48 -5.01
CA TYR A 34 25.52 2.93 -3.95
C TYR A 34 26.26 3.33 -2.68
N SER A 35 25.83 4.41 -2.04
CA SER A 35 26.25 4.75 -0.69
C SER A 35 25.39 4.03 0.36
N VAL A 36 25.88 3.99 1.60
CA VAL A 36 25.09 3.50 2.75
C VAL A 36 23.82 4.34 2.94
N ALA A 37 23.85 5.64 2.65
CA ALA A 37 22.68 6.50 2.73
C ALA A 37 21.60 6.09 1.73
N ASP A 38 22.00 5.72 0.51
CA ASP A 38 21.07 5.25 -0.52
C ASP A 38 20.41 3.92 -0.14
N MET A 39 21.15 3.02 0.51
CA MET A 39 20.60 1.77 1.04
C MET A 39 19.51 2.04 2.08
N TYR A 40 19.72 2.96 3.01
CA TYR A 40 18.71 3.34 4.00
C TYR A 40 17.51 4.05 3.37
N ALA A 41 17.74 4.91 2.37
CA ALA A 41 16.67 5.55 1.63
C ALA A 41 15.79 4.51 0.91
N PHE A 42 16.41 3.52 0.26
CA PHE A 42 15.68 2.41 -0.36
C PHE A 42 14.90 1.59 0.66
N GLN A 43 15.52 1.26 1.79
CA GLN A 43 14.87 0.52 2.86
C GLN A 43 13.62 1.25 3.37
N ASN A 44 13.69 2.56 3.58
CA ASN A 44 12.55 3.35 4.00
C ASN A 44 11.43 3.34 2.95
N GLN A 45 11.77 3.43 1.66
CA GLN A 45 10.79 3.31 0.56
C GLN A 45 10.09 1.94 0.55
N LEU A 46 10.84 0.87 0.80
CA LEU A 46 10.26 -0.48 0.91
C LEU A 46 9.34 -0.62 2.13
N LEU A 47 9.70 0.00 3.26
CA LEU A 47 8.86 0.03 4.45
C LEU A 47 7.56 0.80 4.21
N ASP A 48 7.63 1.96 3.55
CA ASP A 48 6.46 2.76 3.19
C ASP A 48 5.52 2.00 2.24
N MET A 49 6.09 1.32 1.23
CA MET A 49 5.33 0.44 0.33
C MET A 49 4.65 -0.71 1.09
N SER A 50 5.36 -1.35 2.02
CA SER A 50 4.82 -2.42 2.85
C SER A 50 3.66 -1.92 3.73
N ASN A 51 3.84 -0.78 4.39
CA ASN A 51 2.84 -0.15 5.25
C ASN A 51 1.57 0.24 4.47
N ALA A 52 1.72 0.81 3.27
CA ALA A 52 0.60 1.16 2.41
C ALA A 52 -0.19 -0.09 1.98
N GLY A 53 0.52 -1.18 1.64
CA GLY A 53 -0.11 -2.45 1.29
C GLY A 53 -0.85 -3.08 2.47
N TRP A 54 -0.24 -3.08 3.66
CA TRP A 54 -0.85 -3.56 4.89
C TRP A 54 -2.14 -2.79 5.21
N ALA A 55 -2.09 -1.45 5.21
CA ALA A 55 -3.25 -0.61 5.51
C ALA A 55 -4.42 -0.86 4.53
N SER A 56 -4.13 -0.99 3.22
CA SER A 56 -5.12 -1.33 2.20
C SER A 56 -5.77 -2.70 2.44
N SER A 57 -4.96 -3.70 2.83
CA SER A 57 -5.44 -5.04 3.16
C SER A 57 -6.32 -5.03 4.42
N GLN A 58 -5.91 -4.35 5.48
CA GLN A 58 -6.69 -4.24 6.72
C GLN A 58 -8.06 -3.60 6.48
N TYR A 59 -8.12 -2.51 5.71
CA TYR A 59 -9.39 -1.86 5.39
C TYR A 59 -10.32 -2.76 4.55
N THR A 60 -9.74 -3.52 3.61
CA THR A 60 -10.46 -4.51 2.83
C THR A 60 -11.07 -5.61 3.72
N GLN A 61 -10.26 -6.15 4.65
CA GLN A 61 -10.72 -7.16 5.61
C GLN A 61 -11.82 -6.62 6.52
N PHE A 62 -11.66 -5.39 7.04
CA PHE A 62 -12.66 -4.72 7.84
C PHE A 62 -14.01 -4.63 7.12
N LYS A 63 -14.03 -4.18 5.87
CA LYS A 63 -15.26 -4.07 5.07
C LYS A 63 -15.95 -5.40 4.87
N PHE A 64 -15.20 -6.46 4.54
CA PHE A 64 -15.76 -7.78 4.39
C PHE A 64 -16.29 -8.33 5.72
N GLY A 65 -15.54 -8.13 6.81
CA GLY A 65 -15.93 -8.55 8.16
C GLY A 65 -17.23 -7.90 8.62
N ILE A 66 -17.35 -6.58 8.52
CA ILE A 66 -18.57 -5.85 8.88
C ILE A 66 -19.74 -6.27 8.00
N ARG A 67 -19.52 -6.39 6.68
CA ARG A 67 -20.59 -6.83 5.76
C ARG A 67 -21.11 -8.21 6.12
N LYS A 68 -20.21 -9.14 6.47
CA LYS A 68 -20.58 -10.48 6.93
C LYS A 68 -21.38 -10.41 8.24
N ALA A 69 -20.90 -9.66 9.23
CA ALA A 69 -21.57 -9.53 10.52
C ALA A 69 -22.99 -8.95 10.41
N ILE A 70 -23.21 -7.97 9.52
CA ILE A 70 -24.54 -7.41 9.26
C ILE A 70 -25.48 -8.47 8.67
N ILE A 71 -25.02 -9.24 7.68
CA ILE A 71 -25.80 -10.32 7.06
C ILE A 71 -26.14 -11.40 8.09
N ASP A 72 -25.16 -11.78 8.91
CA ASP A 72 -25.34 -12.78 9.96
C ASP A 72 -26.33 -12.31 11.05
N ALA A 73 -26.49 -11.00 11.27
CA ALA A 73 -27.39 -10.44 12.29
C ALA A 73 -28.84 -10.27 11.82
N ILE A 74 -29.11 -10.27 10.50
CA ILE A 74 -30.45 -10.11 9.92
C ILE A 74 -31.04 -11.43 9.40
N ASN A 75 -30.25 -12.50 9.40
CA ASN A 75 -30.68 -13.87 9.11
C ASN A 75 -30.98 -14.60 10.43
#